data_AF-A0A2A4FY42-F1
#
_entry.id   AF-A0A2A4FY42-F1
#
_cell.length_a   1.000
_cell.length_b   1.000
_cell.length_c   1.000
_cell.angle_alpha   90.00
_cell.angle_beta   90.00
_cell.angle_gamma   90.00
#
_symmetry.space_group_name_H-M   'P 1'
#
loop_
_entity.id
_entity.type
_entity.pdbx_description
1 polymer ?
#
loop_
_entity_poly.entity_id
_entity_poly.type
_entity_poly.pdbx_seq_one_letter_code
_entity_poly.pdbx_strand_id
1 'polypeptide(L)'
;MCIDLWPWQATTTGLTFAQLANVQTVGIGLYLALAVIQAVSATGVAGLSRRVTTLKGAVTANLMKTEARNVRTLAGQVSGLEIGFHKFNRVLLWIVFSLFAISLGYFAYCTVWQEAQALQDGTWFIFGFYLVLPVAIFAGCSAIIWWRCREVAQRLTEAEKRIQRAILGLP
;
A
#
# COMPACT_ATOMS: atom_id res chain seq x y z
N MET A 1 34.40 -19.90 24.60
CA MET A 1 33.27 -18.96 24.64
C MET A 1 32.70 -18.89 23.24
N CYS A 2 31.65 -19.66 22.97
CA CYS A 2 30.86 -19.53 21.75
C CYS A 2 30.06 -18.23 21.89
N ILE A 3 30.34 -17.26 21.02
CA ILE A 3 29.49 -16.09 20.86
C ILE A 3 28.18 -16.63 20.29
N ASP A 4 27.12 -16.65 21.09
CA ASP A 4 25.77 -16.90 20.61
C ASP A 4 25.46 -15.80 19.59
N LEU A 5 25.71 -16.10 18.31
CA LEU A 5 25.40 -15.21 17.18
C LEU A 5 23.88 -14.94 17.10
N TRP A 6 23.06 -15.68 17.87
CA TRP A 6 21.61 -15.58 17.87
C TRP A 6 21.00 -15.77 19.28
N PRO A 7 21.15 -14.80 20.20
CA PRO A 7 20.57 -14.89 21.56
C PRO A 7 19.03 -15.06 21.57
N TRP A 8 18.39 -14.77 20.43
CA TRP A 8 16.98 -14.97 20.20
C TRP A 8 16.58 -16.45 20.09
N GLN A 9 17.45 -17.36 19.63
CA GLN A 9 17.11 -18.79 19.51
C GLN A 9 16.89 -19.44 20.88
N ALA A 10 17.79 -19.18 21.84
CA ALA A 10 17.65 -19.69 23.21
C ALA A 10 16.43 -19.11 23.96
N THR A 11 16.01 -17.89 23.60
CA THR A 11 14.88 -17.21 24.27
C THR A 11 13.53 -17.61 23.67
N THR A 12 13.50 -18.07 22.41
CA THR A 12 12.26 -18.41 21.68
C THR A 12 11.83 -19.87 21.82
N THR A 13 12.74 -20.77 22.22
CA THR A 13 12.45 -22.21 22.37
C THR A 13 11.51 -22.55 23.54
N GLY A 14 11.38 -21.65 24.52
CA GLY A 14 10.51 -21.87 25.70
C GLY A 14 9.17 -21.14 25.66
N LEU A 15 8.87 -20.40 24.58
CA LEU A 15 7.67 -19.56 24.54
C LEU A 15 6.40 -20.39 24.31
N THR A 16 5.39 -20.15 25.11
CA THR A 16 4.04 -20.71 24.91
C THR A 16 3.24 -19.85 23.93
N PHE A 17 2.21 -20.43 23.33
CA PHE A 17 1.30 -19.66 22.46
C PHE A 17 0.64 -18.49 23.19
N ALA A 18 0.33 -18.64 24.49
CA ALA A 18 -0.18 -17.55 25.32
C ALA A 18 0.76 -16.33 25.37
N GLN A 19 2.07 -16.56 25.48
CA GLN A 19 3.07 -15.48 25.52
C GLN A 19 3.23 -14.76 24.17
N LEU A 20 2.89 -15.43 23.07
CA LEU A 20 2.93 -14.87 21.71
C LEU A 20 1.60 -14.25 21.25
N ALA A 21 0.54 -14.34 22.06
CA ALA A 21 -0.79 -13.80 21.73
C ALA A 21 -0.78 -12.30 21.41
N ASN A 22 0.08 -11.52 22.07
CA ASN A 22 0.27 -10.09 21.78
C ASN A 22 0.75 -9.86 20.35
N VAL A 23 1.72 -10.65 19.87
CA VAL A 23 2.27 -10.54 18.51
C VAL A 23 1.20 -10.91 17.48
N GLN A 24 0.43 -11.97 17.76
CA GLN A 24 -0.67 -12.38 16.89
C GLN A 24 -1.76 -11.31 16.80
N THR A 25 -2.13 -10.70 17.93
CA THR A 25 -3.13 -9.63 17.99
C THR A 25 -2.67 -8.39 17.20
N VAL A 26 -1.41 -7.99 17.36
CA VAL A 26 -0.82 -6.90 16.55
C VAL A 26 -0.86 -7.24 15.06
N GLY A 27 -0.50 -8.46 14.67
CA GLY A 27 -0.51 -8.87 13.27
C GLY A 27 -1.89 -8.87 12.63
N ILE A 28 -2.92 -9.35 13.35
CA ILE A 28 -4.32 -9.25 12.92
C ILE A 28 -4.68 -7.77 12.67
N GLY A 29 -4.28 -6.88 13.57
CA GLY A 29 -4.44 -5.44 13.40
C GLY A 29 -3.72 -4.88 12.17
N LEU A 30 -2.50 -5.34 11.89
CA LEU A 30 -1.72 -4.93 10.70
C LEU A 30 -2.40 -5.39 9.39
N TYR A 31 -2.97 -6.59 9.34
CA TYR A 31 -3.73 -7.06 8.18
C TYR A 31 -4.98 -6.22 7.92
N LEU A 32 -5.68 -5.79 8.97
CA LEU A 32 -6.80 -4.85 8.85
C LEU A 32 -6.33 -3.47 8.38
N ALA A 33 -5.19 -2.98 8.87
CA ALA A 33 -4.61 -1.71 8.44
C ALA A 33 -4.23 -1.69 6.96
N LEU A 34 -3.87 -2.84 6.36
CA LEU A 34 -3.64 -2.94 4.91
C LEU A 34 -4.88 -2.56 4.10
N ALA A 35 -6.09 -2.80 4.60
CA ALA A 35 -7.32 -2.36 3.94
C ALA A 35 -7.48 -0.83 3.96
N VAL A 36 -6.94 -0.15 4.97
CA VAL A 36 -6.98 1.33 5.05
C VAL A 36 -6.14 1.97 3.95
N ILE A 37 -4.98 1.40 3.60
CA ILE A 37 -4.15 1.89 2.49
C ILE A 37 -4.93 1.90 1.18
N GLN A 38 -5.78 0.90 0.97
CA GLN A 38 -6.60 0.81 -0.22
C GLN A 38 -7.51 2.03 -0.35
N ALA A 39 -8.12 2.48 0.75
CA ALA A 39 -8.91 3.70 0.79
C ALA A 39 -8.05 4.97 0.59
N VAL A 40 -6.90 5.08 1.27
CA VAL A 40 -6.00 6.25 1.16
C VAL A 40 -5.38 6.38 -0.23
N SER A 41 -5.08 5.27 -0.88
CA SER A 41 -4.52 5.27 -2.23
C SER A 41 -5.52 5.72 -3.29
N ALA A 42 -6.80 5.33 -3.15
CA ALA A 42 -7.88 5.77 -4.03
C ALA A 42 -8.12 7.28 -3.93
N THR A 43 -8.03 7.87 -2.73
CA THR A 43 -8.17 9.33 -2.56
C THR A 43 -7.02 10.10 -3.20
N GLY A 44 -5.79 9.57 -3.17
CA GLY A 44 -4.64 10.15 -3.87
C GLY A 44 -4.87 10.24 -5.38
N VAL A 45 -5.33 9.16 -6.01
CA VAL A 45 -5.66 9.13 -7.46
C VAL A 45 -6.82 10.07 -7.79
N ALA A 46 -7.85 10.12 -6.96
CA ALA A 46 -8.98 11.04 -7.13
C ALA A 46 -8.52 12.52 -7.09
N GLY A 47 -7.52 12.85 -6.26
CA GLY A 47 -6.90 14.17 -6.24
C GLY A 47 -6.22 14.54 -7.56
N LEU A 48 -5.48 13.60 -8.16
CA LEU A 48 -4.86 13.79 -9.49
C LEU A 48 -5.93 13.96 -10.58
N SER A 49 -6.99 13.15 -10.56
CA SER A 49 -8.11 13.23 -11.51
C SER A 49 -8.82 14.58 -11.47
N ARG A 50 -9.05 15.13 -10.27
CA ARG A 50 -9.61 16.49 -10.10
C ARG A 50 -8.70 17.55 -10.72
N ARG A 51 -7.39 17.50 -10.47
CA ARG A 51 -6.44 18.48 -11.04
C ARG A 51 -6.43 18.44 -12.57
N VAL A 52 -6.40 17.25 -13.18
CA VAL A 52 -6.50 17.13 -14.65
C VAL A 52 -7.81 17.72 -15.17
N THR A 53 -8.93 17.49 -14.48
CA THR A 53 -10.24 18.01 -14.89
C THR A 53 -10.26 19.54 -14.86
N THR A 54 -9.70 20.15 -13.81
CA THR A 54 -9.52 21.61 -13.72
C THR A 54 -8.65 22.13 -14.86
N LEU A 55 -7.54 21.45 -15.16
CA LEU A 55 -6.62 21.83 -16.23
C LEU A 55 -7.28 21.77 -17.62
N LYS A 56 -8.11 20.74 -17.85
CA LYS A 56 -8.91 20.60 -19.07
C LYS A 56 -9.93 21.73 -19.21
N GLY A 57 -10.57 22.13 -18.10
CA GLY A 57 -11.46 23.29 -18.06
C GLY A 57 -10.74 24.57 -18.46
N ALA A 58 -9.58 24.84 -17.86
CA ALA A 58 -8.77 26.03 -18.14
C ALA A 58 -8.29 26.10 -19.61
N VAL A 59 -7.83 24.98 -20.17
CA VAL A 59 -7.37 24.91 -21.57
C VAL A 59 -8.52 25.11 -22.57
N THR A 60 -9.70 24.58 -22.26
CA THR A 60 -10.89 24.75 -23.10
C THR A 60 -11.39 26.19 -23.08
N ALA A 61 -11.40 26.81 -21.90
CA ALA A 61 -11.81 28.21 -21.72
C ALA A 61 -10.86 29.19 -22.45
N ASN A 62 -9.56 28.89 -22.51
CA ASN A 62 -8.56 29.74 -23.16
C ASN A 62 -8.29 29.37 -24.64
N LEU A 63 -9.10 28.50 -25.26
CA LEU A 63 -8.99 28.11 -26.68
C LEU A 63 -7.59 27.59 -27.10
N MET A 64 -6.83 27.01 -26.16
CA MET A 64 -5.46 26.55 -26.41
C MET A 64 -5.43 25.20 -27.15
N LYS A 65 -5.57 25.24 -28.47
CA LYS A 65 -5.65 24.03 -29.33
C LYS A 65 -4.44 23.11 -29.20
N THR A 66 -3.24 23.65 -29.02
CA THR A 66 -2.00 22.86 -28.89
C THR A 66 -1.92 22.12 -27.56
N GLU A 67 -2.30 22.79 -26.46
CA GLU A 67 -2.28 22.19 -25.11
C GLU A 67 -3.49 21.27 -24.85
N ALA A 68 -4.59 21.42 -25.60
CA ALA A 68 -5.75 20.54 -25.51
C ALA A 68 -5.40 19.06 -25.78
N ARG A 69 -4.45 18.80 -26.70
CA ARG A 69 -3.98 17.44 -27.00
C ARG A 69 -3.12 16.87 -25.87
N ASN A 70 -2.26 17.68 -25.26
CA ASN A 70 -1.42 17.29 -24.11
C ASN A 70 -2.30 16.94 -22.90
N VAL A 71 -3.26 17.81 -22.56
CA VAL A 71 -4.18 17.58 -21.43
C VAL A 71 -5.07 16.37 -21.67
N ARG A 72 -5.54 16.12 -22.90
CA ARG A 72 -6.31 14.92 -23.23
C ARG A 72 -5.49 13.64 -23.09
N THR A 73 -4.22 13.67 -23.46
CA THR A 73 -3.27 12.55 -23.25
C THR A 73 -3.04 12.31 -21.76
N LEU A 74 -2.90 13.39 -20.98
CA LEU A 74 -2.71 13.33 -19.53
C LEU A 74 -3.95 12.78 -18.81
N ALA A 75 -5.15 13.14 -19.25
CA ALA A 75 -6.40 12.56 -18.78
C ALA A 75 -6.49 11.05 -19.07
N GLY A 76 -6.02 10.62 -20.25
CA GLY A 76 -5.88 9.21 -20.58
C GLY A 76 -4.90 8.48 -19.64
N GLN A 77 -3.77 9.10 -19.31
CA GLN A 77 -2.79 8.54 -18.37
C GLN A 77 -3.33 8.42 -16.95
N VAL A 78 -4.06 9.43 -16.44
CA VAL A 78 -4.70 9.37 -15.12
C VAL A 78 -5.83 8.34 -15.09
N SER A 79 -6.64 8.25 -16.14
CA SER A 79 -7.68 7.22 -16.23
C SER A 79 -7.09 5.81 -16.30
N GLY A 80 -6.01 5.61 -17.07
CA GLY A 80 -5.27 4.35 -17.11
C GLY A 80 -4.65 4.00 -15.74
N LEU A 81 -4.14 4.99 -15.02
CA LEU A 81 -3.66 4.84 -13.66
C LEU A 81 -4.78 4.37 -12.73
N GLU A 82 -5.94 5.03 -12.77
CA GLU A 82 -7.11 4.70 -11.94
C GLU A 82 -7.62 3.28 -12.18
N ILE A 83 -7.72 2.84 -13.44
CA ILE A 83 -8.10 1.47 -13.80
C ILE A 83 -7.06 0.47 -13.27
N GLY A 84 -5.76 0.80 -13.42
CA GLY A 84 -4.66 -0.01 -12.90
C GLY A 84 -4.71 -0.15 -11.38
N PHE A 85 -4.98 0.95 -10.67
CA PHE A 85 -5.17 0.97 -9.22
C PHE A 85 -6.37 0.13 -8.80
N HIS A 86 -7.53 0.25 -9.46
CA HIS A 86 -8.70 -0.57 -9.13
C HIS A 86 -8.44 -2.07 -9.32
N LYS A 87 -7.73 -2.45 -10.40
CA LYS A 87 -7.37 -3.85 -10.63
C LYS A 87 -6.38 -4.36 -9.58
N PHE A 88 -5.33 -3.58 -9.30
CA PHE A 88 -4.35 -3.90 -8.26
C PHE A 88 -5.03 -4.03 -6.89
N ASN A 89 -5.89 -3.08 -6.56
CA ASN A 89 -6.60 -3.04 -5.29
C ASN A 89 -7.53 -4.24 -5.11
N ARG A 90 -8.25 -4.64 -6.18
CA ARG A 90 -9.10 -5.83 -6.15
C ARG A 90 -8.31 -7.10 -5.88
N VAL A 91 -7.14 -7.26 -6.53
CA VAL A 91 -6.27 -8.43 -6.32
C VAL A 91 -5.68 -8.41 -4.90
N LEU A 92 -5.21 -7.24 -4.45
CA LEU A 92 -4.64 -7.07 -3.12
C LEU A 92 -5.66 -7.38 -2.03
N LEU A 93 -6.92 -6.96 -2.19
CA LEU A 93 -8.00 -7.25 -1.26
C LEU A 93 -8.22 -8.76 -1.10
N TRP A 94 -8.27 -9.51 -2.20
CA TRP A 94 -8.38 -10.97 -2.15
C TRP A 94 -7.21 -11.61 -1.41
N ILE A 95 -5.98 -11.21 -1.72
CA ILE A 95 -4.76 -11.74 -1.08
C ILE A 95 -4.76 -11.43 0.42
N VAL A 96 -5.00 -10.18 0.82
CA VAL A 96 -5.01 -9.75 2.22
C VAL A 96 -6.13 -10.44 3.00
N PHE A 97 -7.32 -10.60 2.40
CA PHE A 97 -8.43 -11.31 3.04
C PHE A 97 -8.10 -12.80 3.27
N SER A 98 -7.49 -13.47 2.30
CA SER A 98 -7.03 -14.86 2.47
C SER A 98 -5.98 -14.99 3.56
N LEU A 99 -4.99 -14.11 3.60
CA LEU A 99 -3.96 -14.09 4.65
C LEU A 99 -4.57 -13.81 6.03
N PHE A 100 -5.52 -12.88 6.11
CA PHE A 100 -6.25 -12.55 7.32
C PHE A 100 -7.06 -13.75 7.83
N ALA A 101 -7.77 -14.46 6.96
CA ALA A 101 -8.53 -15.66 7.31
C ALA A 101 -7.61 -16.78 7.86
N ILE A 102 -6.46 -16.99 7.23
CA ILE A 102 -5.43 -17.92 7.73
C ILE A 102 -4.93 -17.46 9.11
N SER A 103 -4.68 -16.16 9.29
CA SER A 103 -4.23 -15.59 10.56
C SER A 103 -5.25 -15.81 11.69
N LEU A 104 -6.54 -15.69 11.40
CA LEU A 104 -7.61 -15.92 12.38
C LEU A 104 -7.73 -17.40 12.73
N GLY A 105 -7.66 -18.28 11.73
CA GLY A 105 -7.69 -19.72 11.95
C GLY A 105 -6.53 -20.19 12.83
N TYR A 106 -5.32 -19.71 12.55
CA TYR A 106 -4.14 -20.05 13.34
C TYR A 106 -4.18 -19.42 14.75
N PHE A 107 -4.71 -18.20 14.88
CA PHE A 107 -4.92 -17.58 16.19
C PHE A 107 -5.93 -18.37 17.04
N ALA A 108 -7.03 -18.82 16.45
CA ALA A 108 -8.02 -19.66 17.13
C ALA A 108 -7.40 -21.00 17.59
N TYR A 109 -6.57 -21.62 16.75
CA TYR A 109 -5.80 -22.79 17.13
C TYR A 109 -4.89 -22.50 18.34
N CYS A 110 -4.05 -21.46 18.28
CA CYS A 110 -3.20 -21.05 19.40
C CYS A 110 -3.99 -20.73 20.69
N THR A 111 -5.24 -20.26 20.55
CA THR A 111 -6.13 -19.95 21.68
C THR A 111 -6.70 -21.21 22.35
N VAL A 112 -6.91 -22.30 21.61
CA VAL A 112 -7.37 -23.57 22.19
C VAL A 112 -6.22 -24.29 22.90
N TRP A 113 -5.00 -24.22 22.36
CA TRP A 113 -3.80 -24.85 22.91
C TRP A 113 -2.83 -23.83 23.52
N GLN A 114 -3.32 -22.94 24.38
CA GLN A 114 -2.54 -21.82 24.95
C GLN A 114 -1.27 -22.25 25.69
N GLU A 115 -1.35 -23.35 26.44
CA GLU A 115 -0.27 -23.86 27.29
C GLU A 115 0.76 -24.69 26.52
N ALA A 116 0.49 -25.02 25.25
CA ALA A 116 1.44 -25.74 24.43
C ALA A 116 2.63 -24.83 24.08
N GLN A 117 3.83 -25.42 24.14
CA GLN A 117 5.03 -24.74 23.67
C GLN A 117 4.93 -24.53 22.16
N ALA A 118 5.16 -23.29 21.71
CA ALA A 118 5.11 -22.95 20.29
C ALA A 118 6.24 -23.62 19.49
N LEU A 119 7.28 -24.09 20.20
CA LEU A 119 8.54 -24.56 19.63
C LEU A 119 9.20 -23.46 18.76
N GLN A 120 10.42 -23.72 18.31
CA GLN A 120 11.18 -22.73 17.55
C GLN A 120 10.48 -22.39 16.23
N ASP A 121 9.98 -23.40 15.51
CA ASP A 121 9.32 -23.23 14.20
C ASP A 121 8.01 -22.44 14.30
N GLY A 122 7.20 -22.68 15.33
CA GLY A 122 5.94 -21.94 15.55
C GLY A 122 6.20 -20.49 15.92
N THR A 123 7.25 -20.21 16.70
CA THR A 123 7.64 -18.84 17.02
C THR A 123 8.08 -18.07 15.78
N TRP A 124 8.93 -18.65 14.93
CA TRP A 124 9.34 -18.04 13.67
C TRP A 124 8.17 -17.82 12.70
N PHE A 125 7.25 -18.78 12.65
CA PHE A 125 6.02 -18.63 11.87
C PHE A 125 5.19 -17.44 12.38
N ILE A 126 5.01 -17.29 13.70
CA ILE A 126 4.25 -16.19 14.27
C ILE A 126 4.91 -14.84 13.95
N PHE A 127 6.21 -14.68 14.19
CA PHE A 127 6.89 -13.43 13.86
C PHE A 127 6.90 -13.14 12.35
N GLY A 128 7.19 -14.14 11.53
CA GLY A 128 7.23 -14.00 10.08
C GLY A 128 5.87 -13.63 9.50
N PHE A 129 4.82 -14.36 9.90
CA PHE A 129 3.49 -14.22 9.33
C PHE A 129 2.68 -13.06 9.92
N TYR A 130 2.78 -12.80 11.21
CA TYR A 130 2.00 -11.73 11.87
C TYR A 130 2.73 -10.40 11.90
N LEU A 131 4.05 -10.35 11.80
CA LEU A 131 4.81 -9.09 11.84
C LEU A 131 5.45 -8.77 10.48
N VAL A 132 6.33 -9.64 10.00
CA VAL A 132 7.19 -9.32 8.84
C VAL A 132 6.38 -9.27 7.54
N LEU A 133 5.52 -10.25 7.30
CA LEU A 133 4.72 -10.35 6.07
C LEU A 133 3.79 -9.15 5.86
N PRO A 134 2.93 -8.73 6.82
CA PRO A 134 2.06 -7.57 6.60
C PRO A 134 2.87 -6.28 6.43
N VAL A 135 3.99 -6.12 7.15
CA VAL A 135 4.89 -4.96 6.97
C VAL A 135 5.55 -4.96 5.60
N ALA A 136 5.99 -6.11 5.09
CA ALA A 136 6.59 -6.23 3.76
C ALA A 136 5.56 -5.92 2.66
N ILE A 137 4.33 -6.44 2.78
CA ILE A 137 3.23 -6.10 1.88
C ILE A 137 2.94 -4.60 1.94
N PHE A 138 2.89 -4.02 3.14
CA PHE A 138 2.66 -2.59 3.35
C PHE A 138 3.72 -1.74 2.64
N ALA A 139 4.99 -2.04 2.85
CA ALA A 139 6.12 -1.32 2.27
C ALA A 139 6.14 -1.44 0.74
N GLY A 140 5.94 -2.66 0.22
CA GLY A 140 5.92 -2.92 -1.23
C GLY A 140 4.77 -2.19 -1.93
N CYS A 141 3.55 -2.30 -1.40
CA CYS A 141 2.38 -1.59 -1.94
C CYS A 141 2.59 -0.07 -1.90
N SER A 142 3.06 0.47 -0.77
CA SER A 142 3.30 1.90 -0.62
C SER A 142 4.35 2.42 -1.62
N ALA A 143 5.43 1.66 -1.84
CA ALA A 143 6.46 2.01 -2.80
C ALA A 143 5.94 2.04 -4.25
N ILE A 144 5.16 1.03 -4.66
CA ILE A 144 4.56 0.96 -6.01
C ILE A 144 3.61 2.14 -6.24
N ILE A 145 2.75 2.43 -5.26
CA ILE A 145 1.77 3.51 -5.32
C ILE A 145 2.48 4.85 -5.41
N TRP A 146 3.46 5.09 -4.53
CA TRP A 146 4.23 6.31 -4.52
C TRP A 146 4.96 6.54 -5.86
N TRP A 147 5.60 5.51 -6.39
CA TRP A 147 6.34 5.63 -7.65
C TRP A 147 5.42 5.99 -8.83
N ARG A 148 4.29 5.28 -8.97
CA ARG A 148 3.32 5.52 -10.04
C ARG A 148 2.64 6.88 -9.92
N CYS A 149 2.24 7.29 -8.71
CA CYS A 149 1.66 8.62 -8.48
C CYS A 149 2.68 9.73 -8.74
N ARG A 150 3.95 9.54 -8.36
CA ARG A 150 5.01 10.54 -8.57
C ARG A 150 5.27 10.80 -10.06
N GLU A 151 5.32 9.76 -10.89
CA GLU A 151 5.54 9.91 -12.33
C GLU A 151 4.43 10.77 -12.98
N VAL A 152 3.17 10.49 -12.65
CA VAL A 152 2.02 11.23 -13.22
C VAL A 152 1.92 12.64 -12.63
N ALA A 153 2.19 12.80 -11.33
CA ALA A 153 2.18 14.11 -10.68
C ALA A 153 3.24 15.06 -11.27
N GLN A 154 4.45 14.56 -11.54
CA GLN A 154 5.50 15.38 -12.17
C GLN A 154 5.07 15.89 -13.55
N ARG A 155 4.53 15.02 -14.40
CA ARG A 155 4.01 15.42 -15.72
C ARG A 155 2.86 16.42 -15.63
N LEU A 156 2.00 16.27 -14.63
CA LEU A 156 0.91 17.20 -14.36
C LEU A 156 1.42 18.58 -13.95
N THR A 157 2.38 18.65 -13.03
CA THR A 157 2.97 19.92 -12.60
C THR A 157 3.70 20.63 -13.74
N GLU A 158 4.36 19.89 -14.65
CA GLU A 158 4.96 20.48 -15.84
C GLU A 158 3.92 21.01 -16.83
N ALA A 159 2.80 20.31 -17.01
CA ALA A 159 1.71 20.76 -17.86
C ALA A 159 1.02 22.01 -17.28
N GLU A 160 0.75 22.01 -15.96
CA GLU A 160 0.23 23.18 -15.23
C GLU A 160 1.12 24.40 -15.42
N LYS A 161 2.45 24.27 -15.23
CA LYS A 161 3.39 25.37 -15.43
C LYS A 161 3.38 25.89 -16.87
N ARG A 162 3.33 25.01 -17.88
CA ARG A 162 3.27 25.40 -19.30
C ARG A 162 2.00 26.18 -19.62
N ILE A 163 0.85 25.68 -19.17
CA ILE A 163 -0.44 26.34 -19.39
C ILE A 163 -0.51 27.67 -18.64
N GLN A 164 0.00 27.73 -17.40
CA GLN A 164 0.03 28.98 -16.63
C GLN A 164 0.91 30.05 -17.29
N ARG A 165 2.08 29.68 -17.84
CA ARG A 165 2.91 30.61 -18.63
C ARG A 165 2.21 31.08 -19.88
N ALA A 166 1.59 30.17 -20.62
CA ALA A 166 0.88 30.49 -21.85
C ALA A 166 -0.35 31.38 -21.60
N ILE A 167 -1.06 31.23 -20.47
CA ILE A 167 -2.18 32.10 -20.07
C ILE A 167 -1.66 33.50 -19.66
N LEU A 168 -0.50 33.56 -18.99
CA LEU A 168 0.12 34.82 -18.56
C LEU A 168 0.89 35.54 -19.68
N GLY A 169 0.96 34.96 -20.89
CA GLY A 169 1.69 35.54 -22.02
C GLY A 169 3.22 35.59 -21.83
N LEU A 170 3.75 34.78 -20.92
CA LEU A 170 5.19 34.70 -20.61
C LEU A 170 5.83 33.55 -21.42
N PRO A 171 7.06 33.72 -21.96
CA PRO A 171 7.77 32.66 -22.69
C PRO A 171 8.10 31.43 -21.82
#